data_AF-A0A930F862-F1
#
_entry.id   AF-A0A930F862-F1
#
_cell.length_a   1.000
_cell.length_b   1.000
_cell.length_c   1.000
_cell.angle_alpha   90.00
_cell.angle_beta   90.00
_cell.angle_gamma   90.00
#
_symmetry.space_group_name_H-M   'P 1'
#
loop_
_entity.id
_entity.type
_entity.pdbx_description
1 polymer ?
#
loop_
_entity_poly.entity_id
_entity_poly.type
_entity_poly.pdbx_seq_one_letter_code
_entity_poly.pdbx_strand_id
1 'polypeptide(L)'
;MLKKLCITLICILCILMYPATRVHADNSTTTTTTTSTQSGWITTDGHRQWIDENGNPAIGWKTLDNQQYYFDENGYMVIGKQLIDNKFYLFNADGILNVTPGWIFQDSHYYWIEEDHTLAASTWKFINNYYYYFSDDAIMQTGWIELGQNHYYLNDSGAMLTGWQFIDGHWYYLAEGGSRMSGWLYVDKYWYYLDPKNNDAMVTGWLWLNNQWYYLRPTNTGAPSGSMIANSYLYENGHLYQFADGGPLINTQLVGGLPSSNPTSIDYNRAINTALSFVGKVPYVWGGASPSGFDCSGLVQYCYGVGERTTYVQQHLGTHRYDVWNAPAGALYFWGTDSSPYHVGISLGNGMTVQAMNESDGIKVIGISSFMPSYYIVIGQ
;
A
#
# COMPACT_ATOMS: atom_id res chain seq x y z
N MET A 1 42.63 5.34 21.08
CA MET A 1 43.59 5.75 22.13
C MET A 1 43.28 4.97 23.40
N LEU A 2 44.30 4.31 23.99
CA LEU A 2 44.38 3.65 25.32
C LEU A 2 43.40 2.49 25.61
N LYS A 3 43.78 1.35 26.20
CA LYS A 3 45.07 0.74 26.57
C LYS A 3 44.80 -0.73 26.95
N LYS A 4 45.74 -1.62 26.59
CA LYS A 4 45.87 -3.01 27.03
C LYS A 4 45.93 -3.14 28.55
N LEU A 5 45.46 -4.26 29.10
CA LEU A 5 46.12 -4.87 30.26
C LEU A 5 46.25 -6.39 30.04
N CYS A 6 47.50 -6.84 30.14
CA CYS A 6 47.99 -8.19 29.97
C CYS A 6 48.51 -8.62 31.35
N ILE A 7 48.16 -9.82 31.81
CA ILE A 7 48.77 -10.41 33.00
C ILE A 7 49.25 -11.81 32.63
N THR A 8 50.56 -11.99 32.69
CA THR A 8 51.25 -13.29 32.66
C THR A 8 52.09 -13.35 33.92
N LEU A 9 52.05 -14.46 34.67
CA LEU A 9 53.07 -14.75 35.68
C LEU A 9 53.27 -16.26 35.91
N ILE A 10 54.42 -16.74 35.42
CA ILE A 10 55.46 -17.54 36.09
C ILE A 10 55.18 -19.02 36.49
N CYS A 11 55.82 -19.89 35.70
CA CYS A 11 56.62 -21.09 36.00
C CYS A 11 56.82 -21.52 37.47
N ILE A 12 56.87 -22.85 37.70
CA ILE A 12 57.98 -23.54 38.39
C ILE A 12 58.07 -24.99 37.88
N LEU A 13 59.30 -25.35 37.55
CA LEU A 13 59.81 -26.65 37.06
C LEU A 13 60.38 -27.41 38.25
N CYS A 14 60.12 -28.71 38.39
CA CYS A 14 60.94 -29.62 39.21
C CYS A 14 61.04 -31.01 38.53
N ILE A 15 62.25 -31.30 38.06
CA ILE A 15 62.74 -32.60 37.55
C ILE A 15 63.41 -33.33 38.73
N LEU A 16 63.27 -34.66 38.83
CA LEU A 16 64.25 -35.62 39.40
C LEU A 16 63.75 -37.05 39.06
N MET A 17 64.31 -37.71 38.04
CA MET A 17 65.39 -38.73 38.03
C MET A 17 65.00 -40.16 38.51
N TYR A 18 65.34 -41.13 37.63
CA TYR A 18 65.09 -42.60 37.61
C TYR A 18 65.84 -43.40 38.71
N PRO A 19 65.59 -44.74 38.82
CA PRO A 19 66.40 -45.70 38.05
C PRO A 19 65.60 -46.82 37.37
N ALA A 20 66.18 -47.38 36.32
CA ALA A 20 65.72 -48.56 35.60
C ALA A 20 66.35 -49.84 36.19
N THR A 21 65.58 -50.94 36.17
CA THR A 21 66.08 -52.32 36.31
C THR A 21 65.47 -53.20 35.21
N ARG A 22 66.33 -53.86 34.43
CA ARG A 22 66.01 -55.07 33.62
C ARG A 22 66.10 -56.29 34.57
N VAL A 23 65.51 -57.48 34.39
CA VAL A 23 65.29 -58.40 33.25
C VAL A 23 64.21 -59.42 33.70
N HIS A 24 63.36 -59.92 32.80
CA HIS A 24 63.12 -61.37 32.54
C HIS A 24 61.97 -61.55 31.54
N ALA A 25 62.21 -62.34 30.48
CA ALA A 25 61.21 -62.77 29.54
C ALA A 25 60.37 -63.89 30.17
N ASP A 26 59.05 -63.79 30.07
CA ASP A 26 58.16 -64.94 30.20
C ASP A 26 57.08 -64.88 29.11
N ASN A 27 56.85 -66.03 28.50
CA ASN A 27 55.88 -66.26 27.44
C ASN A 27 54.50 -66.32 28.09
N SER A 28 53.70 -65.27 27.94
CA SER A 28 52.31 -65.28 28.41
C SER A 28 51.39 -64.76 27.32
N THR A 29 50.59 -65.71 26.83
CA THR A 29 49.43 -65.57 25.95
C THR A 29 48.68 -64.27 26.22
N THR A 30 48.84 -63.29 25.33
CA THR A 30 48.07 -62.05 25.42
C THR A 30 46.66 -62.34 24.91
N THR A 31 45.78 -62.66 25.85
CA THR A 31 44.34 -62.54 25.70
C THR A 31 44.05 -61.11 25.25
N THR A 32 43.60 -60.93 24.02
CA THR A 32 43.10 -59.63 23.54
C THR A 32 41.87 -59.29 24.35
N THR A 33 42.05 -58.56 25.45
CA THR A 33 40.97 -57.87 26.14
C THR A 33 40.55 -56.73 25.22
N THR A 34 39.60 -56.99 24.33
CA THR A 34 38.80 -55.92 23.72
C THR A 34 38.08 -55.23 24.88
N THR A 35 38.68 -54.14 25.35
CA THR A 35 38.03 -53.14 26.18
C THR A 35 36.90 -52.59 25.32
N SER A 36 35.65 -52.99 25.61
CA SER A 36 34.48 -52.33 25.06
C SER A 36 34.43 -50.93 25.67
N THR A 37 35.01 -49.95 25.00
CA THR A 37 34.85 -48.55 25.34
C THR A 37 33.38 -48.17 25.17
N GLN A 38 32.76 -47.67 26.24
CA GLN A 38 31.40 -47.15 26.20
C GLN A 38 31.36 -45.96 25.22
N SER A 39 30.38 -45.95 24.30
CA SER A 39 30.14 -44.80 23.43
C SER A 39 29.75 -43.56 24.25
N GLY A 40 30.04 -42.37 23.75
CA GLY A 40 29.77 -41.14 24.52
C GLY A 40 30.15 -39.83 23.85
N TRP A 41 29.75 -38.74 24.52
CA TRP A 41 30.08 -37.38 24.13
C TRP A 41 31.50 -37.00 24.54
N ILE A 42 32.24 -36.38 23.63
CA ILE A 42 33.52 -35.71 23.91
C ILE A 42 33.44 -34.25 23.50
N THR A 43 34.29 -33.40 24.10
CA THR A 43 34.44 -32.00 23.72
C THR A 43 35.91 -31.68 23.52
N THR A 44 36.27 -31.19 22.34
CA THR A 44 37.65 -30.84 21.96
C THR A 44 37.63 -29.46 21.32
N ASP A 45 38.43 -28.53 21.84
CA ASP A 45 38.54 -27.15 21.31
C ASP A 45 37.20 -26.42 21.10
N GLY A 46 36.22 -26.70 21.97
CA GLY A 46 34.88 -26.11 21.91
C GLY A 46 33.90 -26.83 20.99
N HIS A 47 34.34 -27.87 20.27
CA HIS A 47 33.49 -28.69 19.43
C HIS A 47 33.05 -29.97 20.14
N ARG A 48 31.76 -30.31 20.07
CA ARG A 48 31.20 -31.55 20.62
C ARG A 48 31.19 -32.64 19.54
N GLN A 49 31.55 -33.86 19.92
CA GLN A 49 31.49 -35.05 19.05
C GLN A 49 30.84 -36.21 19.82
N TRP A 50 30.22 -37.14 19.09
CA TRP A 50 29.79 -38.43 19.64
C TRP A 50 30.71 -39.52 19.14
N ILE A 51 31.35 -40.25 20.05
CA ILE A 51 32.28 -41.34 19.72
C ILE A 51 31.56 -42.68 19.93
N ASP A 52 31.62 -43.56 18.93
CA ASP A 52 31.08 -44.91 19.01
C ASP A 52 31.94 -45.85 19.87
N GLU A 53 31.50 -47.09 20.06
CA GLU A 53 32.20 -48.08 20.89
C GLU A 53 33.59 -48.46 20.36
N ASN A 54 33.85 -48.18 19.07
CA ASN A 54 35.11 -48.46 18.38
C ASN A 54 36.05 -47.25 18.37
N GLY A 55 35.65 -46.12 18.97
CA GLY A 55 36.45 -44.89 18.98
C GLY A 55 36.26 -44.00 17.74
N ASN A 56 35.30 -44.29 16.86
CA ASN A 56 35.06 -43.47 15.67
C ASN A 56 34.03 -42.35 15.95
N PRO A 57 34.22 -41.14 15.41
CA PRO A 57 33.24 -40.08 15.52
C PRO A 57 32.01 -40.35 14.63
N ALA A 58 30.83 -39.95 15.13
CA ALA A 58 29.62 -39.89 14.32
C ALA A 58 29.77 -38.84 13.21
N ILE A 59 29.24 -39.14 12.02
CA ILE A 59 29.21 -38.27 10.85
C ILE A 59 27.79 -38.29 10.27
N GLY A 60 27.30 -37.12 9.85
CA GLY A 60 25.96 -36.95 9.30
C GLY A 60 24.84 -37.06 10.33
N TRP A 61 23.65 -37.47 9.88
CA TRP A 61 22.46 -37.60 10.72
C TRP A 61 22.61 -38.71 11.76
N LYS A 62 22.32 -38.39 13.03
CA LYS A 62 22.35 -39.36 14.12
C LYS A 62 21.21 -39.11 15.10
N THR A 63 20.52 -40.19 15.49
CA THR A 63 19.56 -40.16 16.60
C THR A 63 20.23 -40.68 17.87
N LEU A 64 20.25 -39.87 18.91
CA LEU A 64 20.78 -40.19 20.24
C LEU A 64 19.72 -39.83 21.28
N ASP A 65 19.37 -40.75 22.16
CA ASP A 65 18.35 -40.55 23.21
C ASP A 65 17.03 -39.93 22.68
N ASN A 66 16.55 -40.45 21.54
CA ASN A 66 15.37 -39.98 20.81
C ASN A 66 15.43 -38.52 20.29
N GLN A 67 16.62 -37.93 20.22
CA GLN A 67 16.86 -36.60 19.68
C GLN A 67 17.70 -36.70 18.41
N GLN A 68 17.42 -35.84 17.42
CA GLN A 68 18.18 -35.81 16.17
C GLN A 68 19.30 -34.77 16.23
N TYR A 69 20.47 -35.19 15.78
CA TYR A 69 21.69 -34.41 15.66
C TYR A 69 22.24 -34.54 14.24
N TYR A 70 23.06 -33.58 13.83
CA TYR A 70 23.88 -33.69 12.64
C TYR A 70 25.34 -33.40 12.99
N PHE A 71 26.24 -34.22 12.43
CA PHE A 71 27.68 -34.07 12.60
C PHE A 71 28.30 -33.79 11.23
N ASP A 72 29.20 -32.81 11.16
CA ASP A 72 29.90 -32.46 9.93
C ASP A 72 30.90 -33.57 9.50
N GLU A 73 31.63 -33.33 8.41
CA GLU A 73 32.60 -34.29 7.86
C GLU A 73 33.78 -34.60 8.80
N ASN A 74 34.07 -33.70 9.76
CA ASN A 74 35.08 -33.91 10.80
C ASN A 74 34.49 -34.57 12.06
N GLY A 75 33.18 -34.83 12.06
CA GLY A 75 32.42 -35.39 13.16
C GLY A 75 32.11 -34.37 14.26
N TYR A 76 32.17 -33.07 13.97
CA TYR A 76 31.73 -32.03 14.90
C TYR A 76 30.22 -31.83 14.80
N MET A 77 29.55 -31.82 15.95
CA MET A 77 28.13 -31.54 16.05
C MET A 77 27.83 -30.11 15.61
N VAL A 78 26.91 -29.94 14.68
CA VAL A 78 26.49 -28.62 14.20
C VAL A 78 25.44 -28.01 15.12
N ILE A 79 25.39 -26.68 15.15
CA ILE A 79 24.37 -25.88 15.84
C ILE A 79 23.85 -24.78 14.91
N GLY A 80 22.71 -24.17 15.25
CA GLY A 80 22.16 -23.07 14.46
C GLY A 80 21.58 -23.50 13.11
N LYS A 81 21.43 -22.55 12.20
CA LYS A 81 20.90 -22.80 10.84
C LYS A 81 21.97 -23.49 9.98
N GLN A 82 21.63 -24.62 9.38
CA GLN A 82 22.52 -25.43 8.56
C GLN A 82 21.88 -25.76 7.22
N LEU A 83 22.66 -25.74 6.14
CA LEU A 83 22.24 -26.20 4.82
C LEU A 83 22.75 -27.62 4.60
N ILE A 84 21.85 -28.60 4.59
CA ILE A 84 22.15 -30.03 4.48
C ILE A 84 21.30 -30.59 3.34
N ASP A 85 21.93 -31.25 2.36
CA ASP A 85 21.26 -31.83 1.20
C ASP A 85 20.30 -30.84 0.49
N ASN A 86 20.78 -29.59 0.33
CA ASN A 86 20.04 -28.48 -0.29
C ASN A 86 18.74 -28.08 0.45
N LYS A 87 18.64 -28.39 1.74
CA LYS A 87 17.56 -27.95 2.63
C LYS A 87 18.11 -27.30 3.89
N PHE A 88 17.42 -26.29 4.39
CA PHE A 88 17.79 -25.66 5.66
C PHE A 88 17.18 -26.41 6.84
N TYR A 89 17.98 -26.62 7.88
CA TYR A 89 17.59 -27.18 9.17
C TYR A 89 18.05 -26.24 10.28
N LEU A 90 17.35 -26.25 11.42
CA LEU A 90 17.68 -25.41 12.56
C LEU A 90 17.94 -26.25 13.80
N PHE A 91 19.18 -26.20 14.29
CA PHE A 91 19.60 -26.86 15.52
C PHE A 91 19.70 -25.84 16.65
N ASN A 92 19.27 -26.24 17.86
CA ASN A 92 19.43 -25.39 19.04
C ASN A 92 20.89 -25.38 19.54
N ALA A 93 21.16 -24.68 20.63
CA ALA A 93 22.50 -24.55 21.21
C ALA A 93 23.11 -25.89 21.68
N ASP A 94 22.27 -26.90 21.95
CA ASP A 94 22.69 -28.25 22.33
C ASP A 94 22.89 -29.18 21.13
N GLY A 95 22.65 -28.69 19.90
CA GLY A 95 22.76 -29.44 18.64
C GLY A 95 21.55 -30.31 18.31
N ILE A 96 20.44 -30.12 19.04
CA ILE A 96 19.20 -30.85 18.82
C ILE A 96 18.41 -30.17 17.70
N LEU A 97 17.98 -30.95 16.71
CA LEU A 97 17.12 -30.46 15.63
C LEU A 97 15.77 -29.96 16.20
N ASN A 98 15.34 -28.77 15.77
CA ASN A 98 14.00 -28.30 16.05
C ASN A 98 12.99 -29.07 15.18
N VAL A 99 12.15 -29.89 15.82
CA VAL A 99 11.20 -30.80 15.14
C VAL A 99 9.74 -30.37 15.26
N THR A 100 9.45 -29.25 15.93
CA THR A 100 8.08 -28.74 16.06
C THR A 100 7.79 -27.78 14.92
N PRO A 101 6.85 -28.10 14.01
CA PRO A 101 6.47 -27.20 12.93
C PRO A 101 5.93 -25.88 13.47
N GLY A 102 6.26 -24.78 12.83
CA GLY A 102 5.80 -23.45 13.23
C GLY A 102 6.87 -22.37 13.21
N TRP A 103 6.50 -21.22 13.76
CA TRP A 103 7.37 -20.06 13.90
C TRP A 103 8.49 -20.31 14.92
N ILE A 104 9.70 -19.93 14.55
CA ILE A 104 10.84 -19.87 15.46
C ILE A 104 11.63 -18.58 15.24
N PHE A 105 12.02 -17.93 16.33
CA PHE A 105 12.88 -16.76 16.31
C PHE A 105 14.27 -17.15 16.80
N GLN A 106 15.28 -16.98 15.95
CA GLN A 106 16.67 -17.30 16.28
C GLN A 106 17.60 -16.38 15.50
N ASP A 107 18.75 -16.01 16.10
CA ASP A 107 19.78 -15.20 15.44
C ASP A 107 19.24 -13.89 14.85
N SER A 108 18.27 -13.26 15.54
CA SER A 108 17.57 -12.05 15.13
C SER A 108 16.64 -12.17 13.90
N HIS A 109 16.29 -13.39 13.51
CA HIS A 109 15.45 -13.67 12.34
C HIS A 109 14.28 -14.60 12.69
N TYR A 110 13.19 -14.47 11.96
CA TYR A 110 12.06 -15.40 11.99
C TYR A 110 12.19 -16.43 10.88
N TYR A 111 11.95 -17.70 11.24
CA TYR A 111 11.90 -18.84 10.34
C TYR A 111 10.58 -19.58 10.53
N TRP A 112 10.20 -20.36 9.51
CA TRP A 112 9.09 -21.31 9.60
C TRP A 112 9.61 -22.74 9.42
N ILE A 113 9.41 -23.55 10.44
CA ILE A 113 9.72 -24.98 10.43
C ILE A 113 8.53 -25.71 9.78
N GLU A 114 8.83 -26.47 8.73
CA GLU A 114 7.88 -27.30 7.99
C GLU A 114 7.64 -28.65 8.71
N GLU A 115 6.62 -29.38 8.26
CA GLU A 115 6.28 -30.72 8.78
C GLU A 115 7.41 -31.75 8.59
N ASP A 116 8.31 -31.55 7.61
CA ASP A 116 9.50 -32.39 7.41
C ASP A 116 10.73 -31.88 8.19
N HIS A 117 10.53 -30.95 9.13
CA HIS A 117 11.52 -30.30 9.98
C HIS A 117 12.52 -29.41 9.25
N THR A 118 12.29 -29.12 7.96
CA THR A 118 13.12 -28.18 7.20
C THR A 118 12.59 -26.76 7.35
N LEU A 119 13.37 -25.76 6.98
CA LEU A 119 12.92 -24.37 6.96
C LEU A 119 12.33 -24.00 5.58
N ALA A 120 11.20 -23.28 5.60
CA ALA A 120 10.65 -22.70 4.38
C ALA A 120 11.67 -21.73 3.75
N ALA A 121 12.03 -21.94 2.49
CA ALA A 121 12.98 -21.12 1.75
C ALA A 121 12.51 -20.87 0.32
N SER A 122 12.78 -19.67 -0.21
CA SER A 122 12.37 -19.21 -1.54
C SER A 122 10.89 -19.43 -1.84
N THR A 123 10.01 -19.23 -0.84
CA THR A 123 8.61 -19.65 -0.96
C THR A 123 7.64 -18.80 -0.17
N TRP A 124 6.39 -18.80 -0.63
CA TRP A 124 5.24 -18.23 0.07
C TRP A 124 4.61 -19.25 1.01
N LYS A 125 4.21 -18.81 2.21
CA LYS A 125 3.46 -19.62 3.18
C LYS A 125 2.19 -18.91 3.60
N PHE A 126 1.07 -19.64 3.53
CA PHE A 126 -0.19 -19.18 4.09
C PHE A 126 -0.33 -19.69 5.52
N ILE A 127 -0.23 -18.80 6.50
CA ILE A 127 -0.20 -19.10 7.93
C ILE A 127 -1.18 -18.18 8.64
N ASN A 128 -2.11 -18.75 9.41
CA ASN A 128 -3.09 -17.99 10.21
C ASN A 128 -3.81 -16.87 9.42
N ASN A 129 -4.25 -17.18 8.20
CA ASN A 129 -4.96 -16.28 7.29
C ASN A 129 -4.10 -15.18 6.62
N TYR A 130 -2.78 -15.26 6.70
CA TYR A 130 -1.87 -14.31 6.05
C TYR A 130 -0.83 -15.03 5.19
N TYR A 131 -0.37 -14.37 4.13
CA TYR A 131 0.76 -14.81 3.34
C TYR A 131 2.05 -14.20 3.87
N TYR A 132 3.09 -15.02 3.98
CA TYR A 132 4.46 -14.65 4.36
C TYR A 132 5.41 -15.15 3.28
N TYR A 133 6.47 -14.40 3.00
CA TYR A 133 7.50 -14.84 2.07
C TYR A 133 8.80 -15.11 2.82
N PHE A 134 9.45 -16.23 2.50
CA PHE A 134 10.76 -16.61 3.03
C PHE A 134 11.79 -16.52 1.90
N SER A 135 12.90 -15.83 2.17
CA SER A 135 14.00 -15.71 1.20
C SER A 135 14.67 -17.05 0.91
N ASP A 136 15.60 -17.04 -0.03
CA ASP A 136 16.51 -18.15 -0.31
C ASP A 136 17.29 -18.61 0.92
N ASP A 137 17.62 -17.70 1.83
CA ASP A 137 18.22 -18.00 3.13
C ASP A 137 17.23 -18.46 4.22
N ALA A 138 15.99 -18.77 3.85
CA ALA A 138 14.89 -19.17 4.74
C ALA A 138 14.44 -18.10 5.74
N ILE A 139 14.83 -16.84 5.55
CA ILE A 139 14.48 -15.74 6.45
C ILE A 139 13.14 -15.14 6.03
N MET A 140 12.20 -15.01 6.96
CA MET A 140 10.94 -14.31 6.73
C MET A 140 11.20 -12.85 6.35
N GLN A 141 10.61 -12.40 5.25
CA GLN A 141 10.79 -11.04 4.74
C GLN A 141 9.75 -10.06 5.29
N THR A 142 10.15 -8.79 5.39
CA THR A 142 9.30 -7.63 5.67
C THR A 142 9.60 -6.52 4.65
N GLY A 143 8.72 -5.52 4.55
CA GLY A 143 8.86 -4.41 3.62
C GLY A 143 8.59 -4.79 2.16
N TRP A 144 9.18 -4.03 1.24
CA TRP A 144 9.08 -4.31 -0.20
C TRP A 144 9.91 -5.53 -0.58
N ILE A 145 9.29 -6.45 -1.32
CA ILE A 145 10.00 -7.54 -2.00
C ILE A 145 9.69 -7.54 -3.49
N GLU A 146 10.65 -7.99 -4.30
CA GLU A 146 10.54 -8.12 -5.75
C GLU A 146 10.68 -9.60 -6.13
N LEU A 147 9.67 -10.13 -6.81
CA LEU A 147 9.65 -11.51 -7.31
C LEU A 147 9.31 -11.50 -8.79
N GLY A 148 10.34 -11.63 -9.64
CA GLY A 148 10.18 -11.49 -11.08
C GLY A 148 9.84 -10.06 -11.46
N GLN A 149 8.66 -9.84 -12.06
CA GLN A 149 8.16 -8.50 -12.43
C GLN A 149 7.22 -7.90 -11.38
N ASN A 150 6.93 -8.65 -10.32
CA ASN A 150 5.93 -8.28 -9.33
C ASN A 150 6.61 -7.74 -8.07
N HIS A 151 6.05 -6.66 -7.52
CA HIS A 151 6.44 -6.12 -6.23
C HIS A 151 5.33 -6.40 -5.21
N TYR A 152 5.72 -6.76 -3.99
CA TYR A 152 4.80 -7.02 -2.87
C TYR A 152 5.25 -6.21 -1.67
N TYR A 153 4.34 -5.97 -0.74
CA TYR A 153 4.68 -5.35 0.53
C TYR A 153 4.23 -6.23 1.69
N LEU A 154 5.17 -6.53 2.59
CA LEU A 154 4.95 -7.29 3.81
C LEU A 154 5.06 -6.29 4.96
N ASN A 155 4.09 -6.27 5.87
CA ASN A 155 4.16 -5.38 7.03
C ASN A 155 5.24 -5.83 8.04
N ASP A 156 5.37 -5.12 9.16
CA ASP A 156 6.39 -5.42 10.19
C ASP A 156 6.26 -6.82 10.81
N SER A 157 5.06 -7.43 10.77
CA SER A 157 4.88 -8.82 11.19
C SER A 157 5.21 -9.83 10.10
N GLY A 158 5.56 -9.39 8.89
CA GLY A 158 5.81 -10.22 7.72
C GLY A 158 4.56 -10.60 6.92
N ALA A 159 3.38 -10.10 7.31
CA ALA A 159 2.13 -10.41 6.62
C ALA A 159 1.98 -9.55 5.36
N MET A 160 1.68 -10.19 4.24
CA MET A 160 1.47 -9.52 2.95
C MET A 160 0.24 -8.62 2.98
N LEU A 161 0.40 -7.40 2.51
CA LEU A 161 -0.68 -6.41 2.39
C LEU A 161 -1.35 -6.49 1.02
N THR A 162 -2.61 -6.03 0.97
CA THR A 162 -3.43 -5.88 -0.24
C THR A 162 -4.23 -4.56 -0.17
N GLY A 163 -4.82 -4.13 -1.29
CA GLY A 163 -5.60 -2.91 -1.40
C GLY A 163 -4.77 -1.62 -1.41
N TRP A 164 -5.42 -0.50 -1.09
CA TRP A 164 -4.77 0.81 -0.95
C TRP A 164 -3.87 0.86 0.28
N GLN A 165 -2.59 1.18 0.08
CA GLN A 165 -1.59 1.29 1.15
C GLN A 165 -0.84 2.60 1.07
N PHE A 166 -0.67 3.27 2.21
CA PHE A 166 0.13 4.48 2.33
C PHE A 166 1.49 4.12 2.94
N ILE A 167 2.52 4.09 2.10
CA ILE A 167 3.86 3.60 2.45
C ILE A 167 4.87 4.70 2.06
N ASP A 168 5.73 5.08 3.00
CA ASP A 168 6.79 6.08 2.80
C ASP A 168 6.32 7.38 2.13
N GLY A 169 5.16 7.89 2.56
CA GLY A 169 4.59 9.14 2.08
C GLY A 169 3.83 9.05 0.75
N HIS A 170 3.68 7.85 0.19
CA HIS A 170 3.05 7.64 -1.11
C HIS A 170 1.91 6.61 -1.03
N TRP A 171 0.88 6.79 -1.84
CA TRP A 171 -0.19 5.81 -2.00
C TRP A 171 0.16 4.80 -3.09
N TYR A 172 -0.01 3.52 -2.78
CA TYR A 172 0.11 2.40 -3.71
C TYR A 172 -1.17 1.57 -3.66
N TYR A 173 -1.43 0.81 -4.72
CA TYR A 173 -2.47 -0.20 -4.72
C TYR A 173 -1.86 -1.58 -4.93
N LEU A 174 -2.07 -2.47 -3.98
CA LEU A 174 -1.67 -3.87 -4.04
C LEU A 174 -2.90 -4.69 -4.44
N ALA A 175 -2.82 -5.49 -5.51
CA ALA A 175 -3.91 -6.35 -5.95
C ALA A 175 -4.28 -7.39 -4.87
N GLU A 176 -5.38 -8.13 -5.09
CA GLU A 176 -5.80 -9.21 -4.18
C GLU A 176 -4.71 -10.28 -4.01
N GLY A 177 -3.94 -10.56 -5.08
CA GLY A 177 -2.76 -11.43 -5.03
C GLY A 177 -1.50 -10.77 -4.44
N GLY A 178 -1.60 -9.55 -3.93
CA GLY A 178 -0.52 -8.78 -3.29
C GLY A 178 0.40 -8.01 -4.24
N SER A 179 0.35 -8.27 -5.54
CA SER A 179 1.20 -7.58 -6.51
C SER A 179 0.84 -6.10 -6.64
N ARG A 180 1.83 -5.21 -6.58
CA ARG A 180 1.69 -3.78 -6.81
C ARG A 180 1.18 -3.48 -8.21
N MET A 181 0.13 -2.67 -8.30
CA MET A 181 -0.46 -2.23 -9.57
C MET A 181 0.30 -1.03 -10.15
N SER A 182 0.29 -0.93 -11.48
CA SER A 182 0.99 0.10 -12.26
C SER A 182 0.08 0.65 -13.36
N GLY A 183 0.16 1.95 -13.65
CA GLY A 183 -0.63 2.63 -14.68
C GLY A 183 -2.08 2.94 -14.26
N TRP A 184 -3.01 2.87 -15.21
CA TRP A 184 -4.42 3.16 -14.95
C TRP A 184 -5.08 2.07 -14.10
N LEU A 185 -5.74 2.47 -13.02
CA LEU A 185 -6.44 1.60 -12.10
C LEU A 185 -7.89 2.04 -11.95
N TYR A 186 -8.84 1.11 -12.10
CA TYR A 186 -10.26 1.37 -11.87
C TYR A 186 -10.74 0.60 -10.65
N VAL A 187 -11.06 1.32 -9.57
CA VAL A 187 -11.50 0.76 -8.29
C VAL A 187 -12.62 1.63 -7.72
N ASP A 188 -13.67 1.01 -7.18
CA ASP A 188 -14.79 1.68 -6.53
C ASP A 188 -15.45 2.80 -7.37
N LYS A 189 -15.55 2.57 -8.69
CA LYS A 189 -16.12 3.49 -9.71
C LYS A 189 -15.24 4.67 -10.09
N TYR A 190 -13.99 4.72 -9.63
CA TYR A 190 -13.08 5.81 -9.94
C TYR A 190 -11.83 5.28 -10.66
N TRP A 191 -11.35 6.08 -11.61
CA TRP A 191 -10.05 5.87 -12.24
C TRP A 191 -8.97 6.59 -11.45
N TYR A 192 -7.83 5.93 -11.26
CA TYR A 192 -6.62 6.44 -10.64
C TYR A 192 -5.45 6.17 -11.58
N TYR A 193 -4.34 6.86 -11.37
CA TYR A 193 -3.10 6.59 -12.10
C TYR A 193 -1.95 6.36 -11.13
N LEU A 194 -1.31 5.21 -11.24
CA LEU A 194 -0.12 4.80 -10.49
C LEU A 194 1.07 4.99 -11.42
N ASP A 195 1.92 5.98 -11.18
CA ASP A 195 2.92 6.42 -12.16
C ASP A 195 4.09 5.44 -12.25
N PRO A 196 4.24 4.67 -13.36
CA PRO A 196 5.34 3.73 -13.50
C PRO A 196 6.72 4.41 -13.49
N LYS A 197 6.79 5.70 -13.81
CA LYS A 197 8.04 6.48 -13.76
C LYS A 197 8.40 6.93 -12.35
N ASN A 198 7.44 6.89 -11.43
CA ASN A 198 7.61 7.24 -10.03
C ASN A 198 7.25 6.06 -9.11
N ASN A 199 7.80 4.88 -9.44
CA ASN A 199 7.68 3.65 -8.67
C ASN A 199 6.22 3.22 -8.39
N ASP A 200 5.30 3.54 -9.29
CA ASP A 200 3.86 3.28 -9.17
C ASP A 200 3.16 4.04 -8.02
N ALA A 201 3.76 5.13 -7.55
CA ALA A 201 3.08 6.03 -6.63
C ALA A 201 1.84 6.65 -7.31
N MET A 202 0.73 6.71 -6.58
CA MET A 202 -0.51 7.31 -7.07
C MET A 202 -0.33 8.80 -7.34
N VAL A 203 -0.74 9.22 -8.54
CA VAL A 203 -0.68 10.61 -8.98
C VAL A 203 -1.86 11.43 -8.45
N THR A 204 -1.58 12.68 -8.11
CA THR A 204 -2.58 13.73 -7.89
C THR A 204 -2.23 14.96 -8.72
N GLY A 205 -3.23 15.79 -9.04
CA GLY A 205 -3.09 16.97 -9.88
C GLY A 205 -3.06 16.68 -11.38
N TRP A 206 -2.40 17.56 -12.12
CA TRP A 206 -2.27 17.48 -13.57
C TRP A 206 -1.34 16.34 -13.99
N LEU A 207 -1.83 15.49 -14.91
CA LEU A 207 -1.07 14.39 -15.51
C LEU A 207 -1.00 14.56 -17.02
N TRP A 208 0.22 14.56 -17.57
CA TRP A 208 0.45 14.53 -19.02
C TRP A 208 0.80 13.12 -19.48
N LEU A 209 -0.08 12.50 -20.27
CA LEU A 209 0.08 11.13 -20.74
C LEU A 209 -0.40 11.01 -22.19
N ASN A 210 0.39 10.36 -23.05
CA ASN A 210 0.02 10.08 -24.44
C ASN A 210 -0.47 11.31 -25.22
N ASN A 211 0.21 12.46 -25.03
CA ASN A 211 -0.11 13.73 -25.66
C ASN A 211 -1.48 14.32 -25.26
N GLN A 212 -1.98 13.95 -24.08
CA GLN A 212 -3.23 14.44 -23.49
C GLN A 212 -3.02 14.82 -22.01
N TRP A 213 -3.74 15.85 -21.57
CA TRP A 213 -3.79 16.22 -20.15
C TRP A 213 -4.95 15.50 -19.48
N TYR A 214 -4.73 15.06 -18.26
CA TYR A 214 -5.73 14.52 -17.34
C TYR A 214 -5.62 15.27 -16.01
N TYR A 215 -6.64 15.15 -15.17
CA TYR A 215 -6.60 15.72 -13.83
C TYR A 215 -7.08 14.72 -12.78
N LEU A 216 -6.21 14.43 -11.81
CA LEU A 216 -6.44 13.55 -10.67
C LEU A 216 -6.67 14.43 -9.45
N ARG A 217 -7.75 14.20 -8.69
CA ARG A 217 -8.14 15.10 -7.58
C ARG A 217 -7.07 15.12 -6.49
N PRO A 218 -6.54 16.29 -6.08
CA PRO A 218 -5.54 16.34 -5.00
C PRO A 218 -6.09 16.06 -3.60
N THR A 219 -7.40 16.23 -3.42
CA THR A 219 -8.09 16.06 -2.14
C THR A 219 -9.48 15.48 -2.36
N ASN A 220 -10.17 15.13 -1.27
CA ASN A 220 -11.53 14.63 -1.29
C ASN A 220 -12.54 15.74 -1.64
N THR A 221 -12.71 16.05 -2.93
CA THR A 221 -13.66 17.07 -3.43
C THR A 221 -14.91 16.40 -3.99
N GLY A 222 -15.72 15.76 -3.13
CA GLY A 222 -16.92 15.02 -3.54
C GLY A 222 -16.66 13.64 -4.18
N ALA A 223 -15.39 13.33 -4.46
CA ALA A 223 -14.88 12.01 -4.86
C ALA A 223 -13.50 11.81 -4.17
N PRO A 224 -12.99 10.57 -4.08
CA PRO A 224 -11.73 10.29 -3.40
C PRO A 224 -10.53 11.03 -4.00
N SER A 225 -9.56 11.39 -3.17
CA SER A 225 -8.24 11.87 -3.62
C SER A 225 -7.59 10.86 -4.57
N GLY A 226 -6.91 11.36 -5.60
CA GLY A 226 -6.32 10.58 -6.69
C GLY A 226 -7.30 10.19 -7.80
N SER A 227 -8.61 10.33 -7.59
CA SER A 227 -9.59 9.98 -8.63
C SER A 227 -9.55 10.96 -9.80
N MET A 228 -9.67 10.44 -11.02
CA MET A 228 -9.63 11.20 -12.25
C MET A 228 -10.95 11.93 -12.50
N ILE A 229 -10.86 13.17 -12.98
CA ILE A 229 -12.00 13.90 -13.54
C ILE A 229 -12.25 13.43 -14.98
N ALA A 230 -13.45 12.95 -15.26
CA ALA A 230 -13.92 12.59 -16.60
C ALA A 230 -15.35 13.08 -16.84
N ASN A 231 -15.68 13.40 -18.09
CA ASN A 231 -16.97 13.93 -18.52
C ASN A 231 -17.45 15.10 -17.64
N SER A 232 -16.56 16.08 -17.40
CA SER A 232 -16.76 17.10 -16.37
C SER A 232 -15.88 18.33 -16.57
N TYR A 233 -15.94 19.24 -15.60
CA TYR A 233 -15.22 20.50 -15.59
C TYR A 233 -14.36 20.67 -14.33
N LEU A 234 -13.22 21.36 -14.46
CA LEU A 234 -12.41 21.88 -13.37
C LEU A 234 -12.27 23.38 -13.53
N TYR A 235 -12.55 24.15 -12.47
CA TYR A 235 -12.21 25.56 -12.41
C TYR A 235 -11.03 25.75 -11.46
N GLU A 236 -9.90 26.22 -12.00
CA GLU A 236 -8.67 26.43 -11.25
C GLU A 236 -7.90 27.61 -11.84
N ASN A 237 -7.35 28.49 -11.00
CA ASN A 237 -6.53 29.64 -11.42
C ASN A 237 -7.18 30.53 -12.49
N GLY A 238 -8.50 30.74 -12.41
CA GLY A 238 -9.26 31.56 -13.38
C GLY A 238 -9.53 30.89 -14.73
N HIS A 239 -9.14 29.62 -14.89
CA HIS A 239 -9.35 28.83 -16.09
C HIS A 239 -10.40 27.76 -15.84
N LEU A 240 -11.24 27.53 -16.86
CA LEU A 240 -12.14 26.39 -16.92
C LEU A 240 -11.56 25.34 -17.86
N TYR A 241 -11.43 24.13 -17.36
CA TYR A 241 -10.93 22.97 -18.06
C TYR A 241 -12.08 21.98 -18.25
N GLN A 242 -12.30 21.54 -19.49
CA GLN A 242 -13.33 20.55 -19.81
C GLN A 242 -12.66 19.22 -20.15
N PHE A 243 -13.13 18.15 -19.53
CA PHE A 243 -12.63 16.79 -19.73
C PHE A 243 -13.68 15.93 -20.43
N ALA A 244 -13.25 15.21 -21.46
CA ALA A 244 -14.07 14.25 -22.18
C ALA A 244 -14.39 13.02 -21.33
N ASP A 245 -15.27 12.17 -21.85
CA ASP A 245 -15.36 10.79 -21.40
C ASP A 245 -13.98 10.10 -21.50
N GLY A 246 -13.66 9.25 -20.53
CA GLY A 246 -12.32 8.68 -20.35
C GLY A 246 -11.27 9.64 -19.79
N GLY A 247 -11.58 10.92 -19.55
CA GLY A 247 -10.75 11.85 -18.79
C GLY A 247 -9.79 12.82 -19.52
N PRO A 248 -9.51 12.74 -20.84
CA PRO A 248 -8.65 13.72 -21.48
C PRO A 248 -9.24 15.14 -21.46
N LEU A 249 -8.39 16.14 -21.25
CA LEU A 249 -8.67 17.56 -21.42
C LEU A 249 -8.95 17.85 -22.89
N ILE A 250 -10.10 18.45 -23.18
CA ILE A 250 -10.53 18.80 -24.54
C ILE A 250 -10.68 20.29 -24.78
N ASN A 251 -10.78 21.11 -23.72
CA ASN A 251 -10.95 22.55 -23.86
C ASN A 251 -10.42 23.28 -22.62
N THR A 252 -9.79 24.43 -22.85
CA THR A 252 -9.34 25.35 -21.79
C THR A 252 -9.85 26.74 -22.14
N GLN A 253 -10.64 27.36 -21.25
CA GLN A 253 -11.19 28.69 -21.46
C GLN A 253 -10.80 29.62 -20.32
N LEU A 254 -10.27 30.80 -20.66
CA LEU A 254 -10.10 31.88 -19.70
C LEU A 254 -11.47 32.46 -19.39
N VAL A 255 -11.84 32.43 -18.12
CA VAL A 255 -13.17 32.83 -17.68
C VAL A 255 -13.17 34.34 -17.48
N GLY A 256 -13.40 35.12 -18.55
CA GLY A 256 -13.29 36.59 -18.52
C GLY A 256 -13.82 37.42 -19.69
N GLY A 257 -14.33 36.80 -20.77
CA GLY A 257 -15.03 37.52 -21.84
C GLY A 257 -16.54 37.28 -21.75
N LEU A 258 -17.34 38.33 -21.51
CA LEU A 258 -18.80 38.24 -21.60
C LEU A 258 -19.18 37.92 -23.07
N PRO A 259 -19.92 36.83 -23.36
CA PRO A 259 -20.37 36.54 -24.72
C PRO A 259 -21.50 37.50 -25.16
N SER A 260 -21.46 37.92 -26.43
CA SER A 260 -22.23 39.06 -26.96
C SER A 260 -23.52 38.71 -27.73
N SER A 261 -24.13 37.53 -27.56
CA SER A 261 -25.42 37.22 -28.22
C SER A 261 -26.26 36.13 -27.54
N ASN A 262 -27.58 36.31 -27.59
CA ASN A 262 -28.62 35.38 -27.11
C ASN A 262 -29.00 34.38 -28.23
N PRO A 263 -28.84 33.06 -28.06
CA PRO A 263 -29.33 32.06 -29.00
C PRO A 263 -30.73 31.55 -28.61
N THR A 264 -31.37 30.94 -29.60
CA THR A 264 -32.78 30.52 -29.64
C THR A 264 -33.04 29.10 -29.12
N SER A 265 -32.11 28.52 -28.34
CA SER A 265 -32.24 27.25 -27.63
C SER A 265 -31.49 27.31 -26.29
N ILE A 266 -31.90 26.48 -25.31
CA ILE A 266 -31.18 26.36 -24.04
C ILE A 266 -29.84 25.69 -24.32
N ASP A 267 -28.78 26.49 -24.24
CA ASP A 267 -27.40 26.05 -24.35
C ASP A 267 -26.82 25.94 -22.95
N TYR A 268 -26.81 24.72 -22.43
CA TYR A 268 -26.28 24.39 -21.10
C TYR A 268 -24.82 24.80 -20.94
N ASN A 269 -24.00 24.64 -21.97
CA ASN A 269 -22.59 25.01 -21.92
C ASN A 269 -22.44 26.52 -21.85
N ARG A 270 -23.23 27.29 -22.63
CA ARG A 270 -23.27 28.75 -22.52
C ARG A 270 -23.70 29.19 -21.12
N ALA A 271 -24.76 28.59 -20.55
CA ALA A 271 -25.27 28.97 -19.25
C ALA A 271 -24.24 28.69 -18.13
N ILE A 272 -23.61 27.53 -18.14
CA ILE A 272 -22.53 27.16 -17.21
C ILE A 272 -21.36 28.13 -17.35
N ASN A 273 -20.88 28.38 -18.57
CA ASN A 273 -19.75 29.28 -18.81
C ASN A 273 -20.06 30.71 -18.36
N THR A 274 -21.30 31.16 -18.56
CA THR A 274 -21.77 32.47 -18.09
C THR A 274 -21.76 32.53 -16.57
N ALA A 275 -22.31 31.53 -15.88
CA ALA A 275 -22.30 31.47 -14.42
C ALA A 275 -20.89 31.45 -13.84
N LEU A 276 -20.00 30.66 -14.44
CA LEU A 276 -18.60 30.58 -14.04
C LEU A 276 -17.85 31.90 -14.28
N SER A 277 -18.23 32.70 -15.29
CA SER A 277 -17.67 34.04 -15.53
C SER A 277 -17.84 35.02 -14.38
N PHE A 278 -18.80 34.76 -13.50
CA PHE A 278 -19.10 35.59 -12.35
C PHE A 278 -18.44 35.12 -11.05
N VAL A 279 -17.85 33.92 -11.03
CA VAL A 279 -17.24 33.32 -9.83
C VAL A 279 -16.14 34.20 -9.28
N GLY A 280 -16.28 34.61 -8.01
CA GLY A 280 -15.35 35.50 -7.30
C GLY A 280 -15.30 36.94 -7.82
N LYS A 281 -16.16 37.31 -8.79
CA LYS A 281 -16.15 38.64 -9.44
C LYS A 281 -17.42 39.43 -9.23
N VAL A 282 -18.56 38.75 -9.12
CA VAL A 282 -19.87 39.39 -8.93
C VAL A 282 -20.38 39.05 -7.52
N PRO A 283 -20.87 40.05 -6.76
CA PRO A 283 -21.39 39.82 -5.43
C PRO A 283 -22.75 39.11 -5.47
N TYR A 284 -23.10 38.50 -4.35
CA TYR A 284 -24.48 38.11 -4.10
C TYR A 284 -25.29 39.35 -3.74
N VAL A 285 -26.46 39.50 -4.36
CA VAL A 285 -27.40 40.58 -4.04
C VAL A 285 -28.79 39.98 -4.01
N TRP A 286 -29.47 40.07 -2.86
CA TRP A 286 -30.85 39.62 -2.73
C TRP A 286 -31.76 40.32 -3.75
N GLY A 287 -32.51 39.57 -4.55
CA GLY A 287 -33.32 40.12 -5.63
C GLY A 287 -32.55 40.48 -6.91
N GLY A 288 -31.22 40.32 -6.93
CA GLY A 288 -30.36 40.62 -8.08
C GLY A 288 -30.51 39.60 -9.22
N ALA A 289 -30.44 40.07 -10.47
CA ALA A 289 -30.59 39.26 -11.69
C ALA A 289 -29.70 39.77 -12.85
N SER A 290 -28.61 40.47 -12.54
CA SER A 290 -27.70 41.04 -13.54
C SER A 290 -26.25 41.05 -13.05
N PRO A 291 -25.26 41.33 -13.92
CA PRO A 291 -23.85 41.36 -13.51
C PRO A 291 -23.48 42.40 -12.44
N SER A 292 -24.39 43.28 -12.01
CA SER A 292 -24.18 44.12 -10.82
C SER A 292 -24.40 43.35 -9.50
N GLY A 293 -24.98 42.15 -9.55
CA GLY A 293 -25.24 41.30 -8.41
C GLY A 293 -26.37 40.31 -8.68
N PHE A 294 -26.22 39.08 -8.21
CA PHE A 294 -27.22 38.02 -8.38
C PHE A 294 -27.66 37.43 -7.04
N ASP A 295 -28.93 37.04 -6.94
CA ASP A 295 -29.32 35.96 -6.03
C ASP A 295 -29.30 34.61 -6.76
N CYS A 296 -29.62 33.52 -6.05
CA CYS A 296 -29.53 32.17 -6.59
C CYS A 296 -30.36 31.98 -7.86
N SER A 297 -31.63 32.36 -7.81
CA SER A 297 -32.55 32.25 -8.94
C SER A 297 -32.29 33.31 -10.03
N GLY A 298 -31.77 34.48 -9.69
CA GLY A 298 -31.39 35.51 -10.66
C GLY A 298 -30.15 35.13 -11.47
N LEU A 299 -29.19 34.41 -10.87
CA LEU A 299 -28.06 33.83 -11.60
C LEU A 299 -28.55 32.82 -12.65
N VAL A 300 -29.45 31.91 -12.26
CA VAL A 300 -30.07 30.94 -13.18
C VAL A 300 -30.83 31.65 -14.29
N GLN A 301 -31.66 32.63 -13.93
CA GLN A 301 -32.46 33.42 -14.86
C GLN A 301 -31.58 34.04 -15.96
N TYR A 302 -30.50 34.70 -15.55
CA TYR A 302 -29.57 35.35 -16.47
C TYR A 302 -28.82 34.35 -17.36
N CYS A 303 -28.29 33.28 -16.76
CA CYS A 303 -27.45 32.32 -17.49
C CYS A 303 -28.25 31.52 -18.52
N TYR A 304 -29.49 31.15 -18.19
CA TYR A 304 -30.35 30.33 -19.05
C TYR A 304 -31.27 31.16 -19.95
N GLY A 305 -31.45 32.46 -19.66
CA GLY A 305 -32.37 33.33 -20.40
C GLY A 305 -33.84 32.96 -20.20
N VAL A 306 -34.18 32.37 -19.04
CA VAL A 306 -35.55 31.95 -18.69
C VAL A 306 -36.34 33.12 -18.08
N GLY A 307 -37.67 33.08 -18.18
CA GLY A 307 -38.54 34.13 -17.61
C GLY A 307 -38.80 33.94 -16.11
N GLU A 308 -38.66 32.72 -15.65
CA GLU A 308 -38.90 32.22 -14.30
C GLU A 308 -37.92 32.86 -13.31
N ARG A 309 -38.42 33.83 -12.53
CA ARG A 309 -37.56 34.64 -11.67
C ARG A 309 -37.18 33.96 -10.35
N THR A 310 -38.09 33.22 -9.73
CA THR A 310 -37.89 32.69 -8.37
C THR A 310 -37.57 31.22 -8.39
N THR A 311 -36.85 30.74 -7.38
CA THR A 311 -36.58 29.31 -7.14
C THR A 311 -37.85 28.46 -7.25
N TYR A 312 -38.95 28.93 -6.65
CA TYR A 312 -40.24 28.23 -6.64
C TYR A 312 -40.85 28.04 -8.03
N VAL A 313 -40.66 28.98 -8.96
CA VAL A 313 -41.17 28.81 -10.33
C VAL A 313 -40.16 28.06 -11.21
N GLN A 314 -38.86 28.24 -10.98
CA GLN A 314 -37.81 27.58 -11.74
C GLN A 314 -37.82 26.06 -11.60
N GLN A 315 -38.24 25.50 -10.46
CA GLN A 315 -38.35 24.04 -10.30
C GLN A 315 -39.32 23.39 -11.31
N HIS A 316 -40.31 24.13 -11.81
CA HIS A 316 -41.31 23.61 -12.75
C HIS A 316 -40.83 23.61 -14.21
N LEU A 317 -39.58 24.04 -14.46
CA LEU A 317 -38.96 24.06 -15.79
C LEU A 317 -38.59 22.67 -16.32
N GLY A 318 -38.73 21.64 -15.50
CA GLY A 318 -38.44 20.25 -15.87
C GLY A 318 -38.89 19.26 -14.80
N THR A 319 -38.76 17.98 -15.12
CA THR A 319 -39.13 16.89 -14.20
C THR A 319 -38.13 16.74 -13.04
N HIS A 320 -38.65 16.59 -11.81
CA HIS A 320 -37.86 16.41 -10.60
C HIS A 320 -37.19 15.02 -10.55
N ARG A 321 -35.92 14.98 -10.14
CA ARG A 321 -35.12 13.76 -9.96
C ARG A 321 -34.29 13.86 -8.67
N TYR A 322 -34.23 12.76 -7.91
CA TYR A 322 -33.67 12.75 -6.54
C TYR A 322 -32.29 12.10 -6.44
N ASP A 323 -31.79 11.51 -7.53
CA ASP A 323 -30.45 10.94 -7.61
C ASP A 323 -29.39 12.02 -7.87
N VAL A 324 -29.28 13.00 -6.96
CA VAL A 324 -28.54 14.26 -7.16
C VAL A 324 -27.07 14.10 -7.59
N TRP A 325 -26.43 12.99 -7.24
CA TRP A 325 -25.06 12.68 -7.67
C TRP A 325 -24.93 12.41 -9.18
N ASN A 326 -26.03 12.02 -9.83
CA ASN A 326 -26.10 11.76 -11.28
C ASN A 326 -26.60 12.96 -12.09
N ALA A 327 -26.84 14.11 -11.48
CA ALA A 327 -27.34 15.26 -12.21
C ALA A 327 -26.33 15.65 -13.32
N PRO A 328 -26.76 15.74 -14.59
CA PRO A 328 -25.86 16.13 -15.67
C PRO A 328 -25.42 17.59 -15.52
N ALA A 329 -24.31 17.94 -16.17
CA ALA A 329 -23.91 19.33 -16.29
C ALA A 329 -25.04 20.15 -16.95
N GLY A 330 -25.39 21.28 -16.34
CA GLY A 330 -26.45 22.16 -16.80
C GLY A 330 -27.84 21.83 -16.23
N ALA A 331 -27.99 20.76 -15.44
CA ALA A 331 -29.14 20.60 -14.58
C ALA A 331 -29.21 21.71 -13.53
N LEU A 332 -30.40 21.94 -12.96
CA LEU A 332 -30.55 22.84 -11.82
C LEU A 332 -30.74 22.02 -10.54
N TYR A 333 -29.85 22.20 -9.57
CA TYR A 333 -29.98 21.67 -8.23
C TYR A 333 -30.91 22.55 -7.39
N PHE A 334 -31.78 21.93 -6.59
CA PHE A 334 -32.68 22.63 -5.68
C PHE A 334 -32.48 22.15 -4.24
N TRP A 335 -32.53 23.09 -3.29
CA TRP A 335 -32.56 22.80 -1.86
C TRP A 335 -33.92 23.18 -1.29
N GLY A 336 -34.48 22.29 -0.47
CA GLY A 336 -35.83 22.40 0.09
C GLY A 336 -36.74 21.29 -0.43
N THR A 337 -38.01 21.30 -0.02
CA THR A 337 -39.00 20.32 -0.48
C THR A 337 -39.56 20.73 -1.84
N ASP A 338 -40.20 19.81 -2.58
CA ASP A 338 -40.88 20.13 -3.84
C ASP A 338 -41.94 21.26 -3.67
N SER A 339 -42.54 21.33 -2.49
CA SER A 339 -43.51 22.37 -2.13
C SER A 339 -42.90 23.69 -1.66
N SER A 340 -41.61 23.71 -1.31
CA SER A 340 -40.95 24.88 -0.71
C SER A 340 -39.43 24.87 -0.94
N PRO A 341 -38.96 24.96 -2.20
CA PRO A 341 -37.54 25.12 -2.45
C PRO A 341 -37.12 26.55 -2.13
N TYR A 342 -35.99 26.68 -1.43
CA TYR A 342 -35.48 27.98 -0.98
C TYR A 342 -34.17 28.38 -1.69
N HIS A 343 -33.50 27.45 -2.37
CA HIS A 343 -32.25 27.73 -3.08
C HIS A 343 -32.13 26.94 -4.38
N VAL A 344 -31.42 27.51 -5.36
CA VAL A 344 -31.14 26.87 -6.65
C VAL A 344 -29.68 27.12 -7.06
N GLY A 345 -29.08 26.12 -7.69
CA GLY A 345 -27.72 26.19 -8.22
C GLY A 345 -27.62 25.47 -9.55
N ILE A 346 -26.59 25.79 -10.33
CA ILE A 346 -26.37 25.20 -11.65
C ILE A 346 -25.39 24.05 -11.49
N SER A 347 -25.82 22.84 -11.82
CA SER A 347 -24.98 21.65 -11.81
C SER A 347 -23.85 21.79 -12.83
N LEU A 348 -22.63 21.49 -12.39
CA LEU A 348 -21.47 21.30 -13.27
C LEU A 348 -21.23 19.81 -13.58
N GLY A 349 -22.15 18.94 -13.14
CA GLY A 349 -22.00 17.48 -13.15
C GLY A 349 -21.17 16.96 -11.97
N ASN A 350 -21.18 15.64 -11.77
CA ASN A 350 -20.33 14.92 -10.80
C ASN A 350 -20.34 15.52 -9.39
N GLY A 351 -21.51 15.98 -8.93
CA GLY A 351 -21.67 16.54 -7.59
C GLY A 351 -21.01 17.92 -7.38
N MET A 352 -20.81 18.70 -8.45
CA MET A 352 -20.33 20.08 -8.36
C MET A 352 -21.42 21.06 -8.79
N THR A 353 -21.43 22.25 -8.19
CA THR A 353 -22.42 23.31 -8.51
C THR A 353 -21.76 24.68 -8.52
N VAL A 354 -22.18 25.53 -9.46
CA VAL A 354 -21.95 26.98 -9.43
C VAL A 354 -23.23 27.68 -8.98
N GLN A 355 -23.11 28.56 -8.00
CA GLN A 355 -24.28 29.20 -7.38
C GLN A 355 -23.94 30.55 -6.77
N ALA A 356 -24.94 31.43 -6.70
CA ALA A 356 -24.90 32.62 -5.88
C ALA A 356 -25.18 32.21 -4.44
N MET A 357 -24.15 32.07 -3.60
CA MET A 357 -24.30 31.40 -2.30
C MET A 357 -24.86 32.32 -1.22
N ASN A 358 -24.19 33.44 -0.96
CA ASN A 358 -24.57 34.43 0.07
C ASN A 358 -23.72 35.71 -0.10
N GLU A 359 -24.01 36.75 0.69
CA GLU A 359 -23.34 38.07 0.63
C GLU A 359 -21.82 38.01 0.85
N SER A 360 -21.33 37.10 1.69
CA SER A 360 -19.89 36.97 1.96
C SER A 360 -19.12 36.23 0.85
N ASP A 361 -19.79 35.28 0.21
CA ASP A 361 -19.18 34.36 -0.74
C ASP A 361 -19.39 34.77 -2.21
N GLY A 362 -20.44 35.54 -2.50
CA GLY A 362 -20.84 35.89 -3.86
C GLY A 362 -21.20 34.67 -4.71
N ILE A 363 -20.79 34.71 -5.98
CA ILE A 363 -20.88 33.55 -6.88
C ILE A 363 -19.67 32.65 -6.65
N LYS A 364 -19.91 31.36 -6.39
CA LYS A 364 -18.83 30.38 -6.17
C LYS A 364 -19.18 29.00 -6.68
N VAL A 365 -18.13 28.21 -6.85
CA VAL A 365 -18.20 26.78 -7.13
C VAL A 365 -18.01 26.02 -5.83
N ILE A 366 -18.88 25.05 -5.55
CA ILE A 366 -18.69 24.10 -4.45
C ILE A 366 -19.01 22.67 -4.89
N GLY A 367 -18.55 21.69 -4.10
CA GLY A 367 -19.10 20.35 -4.13
C GLY A 367 -20.40 20.26 -3.34
N ILE A 368 -21.36 19.47 -3.82
CA ILE A 368 -22.64 19.25 -3.17
C ILE A 368 -22.51 18.47 -1.84
N SER A 369 -21.38 17.79 -1.60
CA SER A 369 -21.10 17.16 -0.30
C SER A 369 -21.05 18.17 0.86
N SER A 370 -20.63 19.41 0.60
CA SER A 370 -20.58 20.48 1.60
C SER A 370 -21.95 21.10 1.88
N PHE A 371 -22.89 20.99 0.93
CA PHE A 371 -24.25 21.48 1.05
C PHE A 371 -25.14 20.72 0.06
N MET A 372 -25.82 19.68 0.54
CA MET A 372 -26.44 18.68 -0.35
C MET A 372 -27.84 19.11 -0.83
N PRO A 373 -28.08 19.18 -2.16
CA PRO A 373 -29.39 19.50 -2.71
C PRO A 373 -30.37 18.35 -2.48
N SER A 374 -31.65 18.69 -2.49
CA SER A 374 -32.75 17.76 -2.28
C SER A 374 -33.15 17.03 -3.55
N TYR A 375 -33.07 17.72 -4.70
CA TYR A 375 -33.38 17.17 -6.03
C TYR A 375 -32.72 18.03 -7.12
N TYR A 376 -32.84 17.59 -8.37
CA TYR A 376 -32.51 18.39 -9.54
C TYR A 376 -33.58 18.29 -10.63
N ILE A 377 -33.54 19.21 -11.58
CA ILE A 377 -34.30 19.14 -12.84
C ILE A 377 -33.37 19.33 -14.03
N VAL A 378 -33.82 18.93 -15.21
CA VAL A 378 -33.22 19.30 -16.50
C VAL A 378 -34.24 20.15 -17.26
N ILE A 379 -33.85 21.35 -17.69
CA ILE A 379 -34.81 22.30 -18.29
C ILE A 379 -35.32 21.78 -19.65
N GLY A 380 -36.62 21.87 -19.89
CA GLY A 380 -37.22 21.49 -21.18
C GLY A 380 -37.34 19.97 -21.38
N GLN A 381 -37.33 19.19 -20.29
CA GLN A 381 -37.60 17.75 -20.28
C GLN A 381 -38.79 17.38 -19.40
#